data_AF-A0A5C8WQX3-F1
#
_entry.id   AF-A0A5C8WQX3-F1
#
_cell.length_a   1.000
_cell.length_b   1.000
_cell.length_c   1.000
_cell.angle_alpha   90.00
_cell.angle_beta   90.00
_cell.angle_gamma   90.00
#
_symmetry.space_group_name_H-M   'P 1'
#
loop_
_entity.id
_entity.type
_entity.pdbx_description
1 polymer ?
#
loop_
_entity_poly.entity_id
_entity_poly.type
_entity_poly.pdbx_seq_one_letter_code
_entity_poly.pdbx_strand_id
1 'polypeptide(L)' 'MRAVHLLALGASMAVASPAFANEDLMKHLANPAEQVLQTVDYANTRYSKLDQINAGNVKNLQVAWTFSTGVLRGHEGS' A
#
# COMPACT_ATOMS: atom_id res chain seq x y z
N MET A 1 -30.72 -15.28 46.15
CA MET A 1 -29.44 -14.56 45.98
C MET A 1 -28.41 -15.28 45.10
N ARG A 2 -28.70 -16.44 44.47
CA ARG A 2 -27.76 -17.10 43.52
C ARG A 2 -28.05 -16.88 42.04
N ALA A 3 -29.25 -16.39 41.70
CA ALA A 3 -29.65 -16.11 40.32
C ALA A 3 -29.08 -14.78 39.77
N VAL A 4 -28.65 -13.87 40.64
CA VAL A 4 -28.12 -12.55 40.23
C VAL A 4 -26.67 -12.65 39.73
N HIS A 5 -25.91 -13.68 40.12
CA HIS A 5 -24.54 -13.87 39.66
C HIS A 5 -24.44 -14.50 38.26
N LEU A 6 -25.50 -15.16 37.77
CA LEU A 6 -25.54 -15.74 36.42
C LEU A 6 -25.84 -14.70 35.34
N LEU A 7 -26.43 -13.55 35.68
CA LEU A 7 -26.68 -12.47 34.72
C LEU A 7 -25.45 -11.59 34.48
N ALA A 8 -24.47 -11.59 35.39
CA ALA A 8 -23.28 -10.75 35.30
C ALA A 8 -22.23 -11.30 34.32
N LEU A 9 -22.38 -12.53 33.82
CA LEU A 9 -21.42 -13.17 32.89
C LEU A 9 -21.79 -12.97 31.41
N GLY A 10 -23.00 -12.46 31.10
CA GLY A 10 -23.48 -12.30 29.72
C GLY A 10 -23.13 -10.96 29.06
N ALA A 11 -22.60 -9.98 29.81
CA ALA A 11 -22.47 -8.59 29.35
C ALA A 11 -21.08 -8.21 28.81
N SER A 12 -20.15 -9.15 28.67
CA SER A 12 -18.79 -8.90 28.19
C SER A 12 -18.49 -9.50 26.82
N MET A 13 -19.47 -9.51 25.90
CA MET A 13 -19.11 -9.57 24.48
C MET A 13 -18.52 -8.21 24.08
N ALA A 14 -17.19 -8.09 24.22
CA ALA A 14 -16.45 -7.03 23.58
C ALA A 14 -16.78 -7.06 22.08
N VAL A 15 -17.46 -6.02 21.59
CA VAL A 15 -17.65 -5.78 20.16
C VAL A 15 -16.26 -5.45 19.62
N ALA A 16 -15.60 -6.45 19.03
CA ALA A 16 -14.38 -6.22 18.28
C ALA A 16 -14.75 -5.48 17.00
N SER A 17 -14.63 -4.16 17.01
CA SER A 17 -14.70 -3.36 15.78
C SER A 17 -13.54 -3.78 14.88
N PRO A 18 -13.78 -4.04 13.58
CA PRO A 18 -12.68 -4.30 12.65
C PRO A 18 -11.82 -3.04 12.55
N ALA A 19 -10.52 -3.17 12.80
CA ALA A 19 -9.55 -2.12 12.52
C ALA A 19 -9.21 -2.15 11.02
N PHE A 20 -9.52 -1.07 10.30
CA PHE A 20 -9.14 -0.90 8.90
C PHE A 20 -7.74 -0.29 8.82
N ALA A 21 -6.73 -1.12 8.54
CA ALA A 21 -5.32 -0.71 8.54
C ALA A 21 -4.82 -0.03 7.24
N ASN A 22 -5.72 0.37 6.33
CA ASN A 22 -5.35 0.68 4.94
C ASN A 22 -5.95 1.97 4.34
N GLU A 23 -6.78 2.74 5.05
CA GLU A 23 -7.44 3.90 4.44
C GLU A 23 -6.44 4.96 3.95
N ASP A 24 -5.36 5.15 4.69
CA ASP A 24 -4.28 6.07 4.33
C ASP A 24 -3.55 5.63 3.05
N LEU A 25 -3.15 4.35 2.98
CA LEU A 25 -2.52 3.78 1.79
C LEU A 25 -3.47 3.83 0.57
N MET A 26 -4.78 3.64 0.76
CA MET A 26 -5.74 3.83 -0.34
C MET A 26 -5.78 5.27 -0.86
N LYS A 27 -5.60 6.29 0.01
CA LYS A 27 -5.50 7.70 -0.41
C LYS A 27 -4.24 7.93 -1.24
N HIS A 28 -3.10 7.38 -0.80
CA HIS A 28 -1.83 7.49 -1.53
C HIS A 28 -1.83 6.73 -2.85
N LEU A 29 -2.44 5.54 -2.92
CA LEU A 29 -2.63 4.79 -4.17
C LEU A 29 -3.46 5.54 -5.22
N ALA A 30 -4.36 6.41 -4.78
CA ALA A 30 -5.16 7.23 -5.70
C ALA A 30 -4.34 8.37 -6.33
N ASN A 31 -3.20 8.74 -5.76
CA ASN A 31 -2.32 9.78 -6.29
C ASN A 31 -1.34 9.17 -7.34
N PRO A 32 -1.50 9.46 -8.64
CA PRO A 32 -0.65 8.89 -9.69
C PRO A 32 0.80 9.40 -9.65
N ALA A 33 1.10 10.45 -8.89
CA ALA A 33 2.46 10.95 -8.70
C ALA A 33 3.27 10.11 -7.69
N GLU A 34 2.64 9.18 -6.99
CA GLU A 34 3.26 8.36 -5.96
C GLU A 34 3.32 6.88 -6.38
N GLN A 35 4.32 6.16 -5.84
CA GLN A 35 4.45 4.71 -5.98
C GLN A 35 4.65 4.09 -4.60
N VAL A 36 3.54 3.79 -3.94
CA VAL A 36 3.50 3.29 -2.55
C VAL A 36 3.44 1.76 -2.44
N LEU A 37 3.18 1.07 -3.56
CA LEU A 37 3.31 -0.38 -3.69
C LEU A 37 4.35 -0.74 -4.75
N GLN A 38 5.09 -1.82 -4.53
CA GLN A 38 6.06 -2.35 -5.51
C GLN A 38 5.40 -2.70 -6.86
N THR A 39 4.15 -3.10 -6.80
CA THR A 39 3.36 -3.55 -7.95
C THR A 39 2.41 -2.49 -8.50
N VAL A 40 2.53 -1.24 -8.03
CA VAL A 40 1.72 -0.06 -8.36
C VAL A 40 0.28 -0.12 -7.83
N ASP A 41 -0.38 -1.27 -7.94
CA ASP A 41 -1.75 -1.47 -7.45
C ASP A 41 -1.93 -2.86 -6.82
N TYR A 42 -3.06 -3.06 -6.15
CA TYR A 42 -3.42 -4.34 -5.54
C TYR A 42 -3.70 -5.46 -6.54
N ALA A 43 -3.98 -5.13 -7.80
CA ALA A 43 -4.17 -6.10 -8.88
C ALA A 43 -2.83 -6.55 -9.50
N ASN A 44 -1.72 -5.97 -9.05
CA ASN A 44 -0.37 -6.17 -9.55
C ASN A 44 -0.19 -5.89 -11.05
N THR A 45 -0.92 -4.92 -11.60
CA THR A 45 -0.87 -4.62 -13.04
C THR A 45 0.42 -3.92 -13.47
N ARG A 46 1.12 -3.26 -12.52
CA ARG A 46 2.29 -2.41 -12.79
C ARG A 46 2.00 -1.28 -13.79
N TYR A 47 0.75 -0.82 -13.88
CA TYR A 47 0.32 0.23 -14.80
C TYR A 47 0.33 1.62 -14.16
N SER A 48 1.04 2.57 -14.76
CA SER A 48 0.98 4.00 -14.39
C SER A 48 0.01 4.77 -15.28
N LYS A 49 -0.74 5.70 -14.69
CA LYS A 49 -1.65 6.62 -15.42
C LYS A 49 -0.93 7.86 -15.96
N LEU A 50 0.35 8.08 -15.63
CA LEU A 50 1.12 9.24 -16.08
C LEU A 50 1.45 9.12 -17.58
N ASP A 51 1.34 10.23 -18.31
CA ASP A 51 1.52 10.30 -19.76
C ASP A 51 2.55 11.36 -20.22
N GLN A 52 3.22 12.02 -19.26
CA GLN A 52 4.23 13.04 -19.53
C GLN A 52 5.36 12.51 -20.43
N ILE A 53 5.76 11.25 -20.21
CA ILE A 53 6.64 10.49 -21.11
C ILE A 53 5.75 9.59 -21.96
N ASN A 54 5.87 9.69 -23.28
CA ASN A 54 5.04 8.97 -24.24
C ASN A 54 5.79 8.66 -25.54
N ALA A 55 5.15 7.94 -26.45
CA ALA A 55 5.75 7.50 -27.70
C ALA A 55 6.30 8.64 -28.58
N GLY A 56 5.75 9.86 -28.47
CA GLY A 56 6.21 11.01 -29.25
C GLY A 56 7.49 11.66 -28.72
N ASN A 57 7.76 11.55 -27.41
CA ASN A 57 8.84 12.28 -26.75
C ASN A 57 9.88 11.41 -26.04
N VAL A 58 9.65 10.09 -25.89
CA VAL A 58 10.56 9.17 -25.20
C VAL A 58 11.99 9.18 -25.76
N LYS A 59 12.14 9.49 -27.05
CA LYS A 59 13.44 9.66 -27.72
C LYS A 59 14.33 10.77 -27.12
N ASN A 60 13.74 11.69 -26.37
CA ASN A 60 14.44 12.82 -25.74
C ASN A 60 14.79 12.55 -24.27
N LEU A 61 14.48 11.37 -23.73
CA LEU A 61 14.72 11.05 -22.32
C LEU A 61 16.23 11.00 -22.03
N GLN A 62 16.64 11.56 -20.89
CA GLN A 62 18.03 11.61 -20.45
C GLN A 62 18.16 11.17 -19.00
N VAL A 63 19.35 10.70 -18.62
CA VAL A 63 19.67 10.36 -17.23
C VAL A 63 19.68 11.63 -16.40
N ALA A 64 18.79 11.71 -15.40
CA ALA A 64 18.76 12.83 -14.46
C ALA A 64 19.83 12.69 -13.36
N TRP A 65 20.03 11.48 -12.85
CA TRP A 65 20.99 11.15 -11.79
C TRP A 65 21.22 9.63 -11.72
N THR A 66 22.23 9.20 -10.97
CA THR A 66 22.52 7.79 -10.67
C THR A 66 22.80 7.59 -9.18
N PHE A 67 22.53 6.41 -8.64
CA PHE A 67 22.77 6.06 -7.24
C PHE A 67 23.37 4.64 -7.14
N SER A 68 24.50 4.50 -6.46
CA SER A 68 25.12 3.19 -6.19
C SER A 68 24.54 2.59 -4.92
N THR A 69 24.04 1.36 -5.01
CA THR A 69 23.53 0.61 -3.86
C THR A 69 24.62 -0.05 -3.02
N GLY A 70 25.86 -0.10 -3.51
CA GLY A 70 27.03 -0.62 -2.78
C GLY A 70 27.08 -2.15 -2.60
N VAL A 71 26.25 -2.92 -3.31
CA VAL A 71 26.23 -4.39 -3.23
C VAL A 71 26.52 -5.04 -4.58
N LEU A 72 27.15 -6.22 -4.55
CA LEU A 72 27.46 -7.00 -5.75
C LEU A 72 26.40 -8.07 -6.08
N ARG A 73 25.50 -8.38 -5.13
CA ARG A 73 24.39 -9.33 -5.30
C ARG A 73 23.07 -8.56 -5.35
N GLY A 74 22.04 -9.15 -5.96
CA GLY A 74 20.74 -8.51 -6.18
C GLY A 74 20.00 -8.17 -4.88
N HIS A 75 19.16 -7.14 -4.95
CA HIS A 75 18.10 -6.92 -3.97
C HIS A 75 16.85 -7.62 -4.49
N GLU A 76 16.62 -8.86 -4.04
CA GLU A 76 15.52 -9.69 -4.52
C GLU A 76 14.29 -9.48 -3.62
N GLY A 77 13.32 -8.69 -4.12
CA GLY A 77 12.00 -8.50 -3.53
C GLY A 77 10.97 -8.32 -4.65
N SER A 78 9.79 -8.94 -4.51
CA SER A 78 8.68 -8.88 -5.49
C SER A 78 7.66 -7.81 -5.15
#